data_AF-A0A3L6ES88-F1
#
_entry.id   AF-A0A3L6ES88-F1
#
_cell.length_a   1.000
_cell.length_b   1.000
_cell.length_c   1.000
_cell.angle_alpha   90.00
_cell.angle_beta   90.00
_cell.angle_gamma   90.00
#
_symmetry.space_group_name_H-M   'P 1'
#
loop_
_entity.id
_entity.type
_entity.pdbx_description
1 polymer ?
#
loop_
_entity_poly.entity_id
_entity_poly.type
_entity_poly.pdbx_seq_one_letter_code
_entity_poly.pdbx_strand_id
1 'polypeptide(L)'
;MSLQTVYSSIEQPTECNTYADIEAAYNCLKEKYGVADEDIILYGQSVGSGPTIDLASRLPDLRAVVLHSPILSGLRVIYPVKRTFWFDIYKNIDKIGLVNCPVLVIHGTSDDIVDCSHGKQLWECG
;
A
#
# COMPACT_ATOMS: atom_id res chain seq x y z
N MET A 1 10.40 32.47 -21.97
CA MET A 1 10.10 31.17 -21.31
C MET A 1 8.60 31.17 -21.04
N SER A 2 7.81 30.47 -21.86
CA SER A 2 6.35 30.54 -21.76
C SER A 2 5.82 29.59 -20.66
N LEU A 3 4.72 29.98 -20.02
CA LEU A 3 4.02 29.22 -18.99
C LEU A 3 3.57 27.81 -19.45
N GLN A 4 3.62 27.52 -20.76
CA GLN A 4 3.23 26.25 -21.36
C GLN A 4 4.23 25.11 -21.09
N THR A 5 5.52 25.40 -20.86
CA THR A 5 6.51 24.34 -20.59
C THR A 5 6.36 23.75 -19.18
N VAL A 6 5.78 24.51 -18.23
CA VAL A 6 5.57 24.04 -16.84
C VAL A 6 4.35 23.11 -16.72
N TYR A 7 3.39 23.17 -17.65
CA TYR A 7 2.21 22.30 -17.67
C TYR A 7 2.43 20.95 -18.41
N SER A 8 3.62 20.73 -19.00
CA SER A 8 3.86 19.65 -19.96
C SER A 8 4.29 18.30 -19.36
N SER A 9 4.27 18.12 -18.04
CA SER A 9 4.57 16.81 -17.44
C SER A 9 4.02 16.66 -16.01
N ILE A 10 2.75 17.01 -15.80
CA ILE A 10 2.00 16.40 -14.71
C ILE A 10 1.58 15.03 -15.24
N GLU A 11 2.45 14.03 -15.09
CA GLU A 11 2.08 12.65 -15.36
C GLU A 11 0.82 12.33 -14.53
N GLN A 12 -0.18 11.70 -15.15
CA GLN A 12 -1.37 11.31 -14.40
C GLN A 12 -0.94 10.29 -13.34
N PRO A 13 -1.28 10.50 -12.06
CA PRO A 13 -0.90 9.58 -11.01
C PRO A 13 -1.54 8.21 -11.27
N THR A 14 -0.71 7.19 -11.40
CA THR A 14 -1.15 5.79 -11.54
C THR A 14 -0.76 4.97 -10.32
N GLU A 15 -1.46 3.85 -10.11
CA GLU A 15 -1.07 2.82 -9.15
C GLU A 15 0.40 2.39 -9.35
N CYS A 16 0.82 2.19 -10.60
CA CYS A 16 2.20 1.85 -10.93
C CYS A 16 3.21 2.92 -10.49
N ASN A 17 2.86 4.21 -10.56
CA ASN A 17 3.74 5.27 -10.04
C ASN A 17 3.94 5.11 -8.53
N THR A 18 2.88 4.81 -7.77
CA THR A 18 3.02 4.62 -6.31
C THR A 18 3.87 3.40 -5.94
N TYR A 19 3.85 2.34 -6.76
CA TYR A 19 4.73 1.18 -6.61
C TYR A 19 6.19 1.54 -6.90
N ALA A 20 6.43 2.31 -7.96
CA ALA A 20 7.77 2.79 -8.27
C ALA A 20 8.31 3.73 -7.17
N ASP A 21 7.46 4.59 -6.61
CA ASP A 21 7.84 5.56 -5.57
C ASP A 21 8.27 4.85 -4.27
N ILE A 22 7.50 3.87 -3.79
CA ILE A 22 7.87 3.12 -2.57
C ILE A 22 9.12 2.27 -2.79
N GLU A 23 9.30 1.70 -3.99
CA GLU A 23 10.48 0.92 -4.34
C GLU A 23 11.73 1.80 -4.41
N ALA A 24 11.62 3.02 -4.97
CA ALA A 24 12.70 3.99 -4.95
C ALA A 24 13.09 4.40 -3.51
N ALA A 25 12.10 4.58 -2.62
CA ALA A 25 12.35 4.87 -1.21
C ALA A 25 13.07 3.71 -0.50
N TYR A 26 12.61 2.48 -0.73
CA TYR A 26 13.25 1.27 -0.21
C TYR A 26 14.69 1.13 -0.71
N ASN A 27 14.92 1.23 -2.03
CA ASN A 27 16.25 1.14 -2.62
C ASN A 27 17.19 2.24 -2.08
N CYS A 28 16.68 3.45 -1.82
CA CYS A 28 17.45 4.49 -1.16
C CYS A 28 17.92 4.07 0.25
N LEU A 29 17.04 3.46 1.06
CA LEU A 29 17.42 2.91 2.37
C LEU A 29 18.49 1.82 2.26
N LYS A 30 18.36 0.92 1.28
CA LYS A 30 19.31 -0.17 1.04
C LYS A 30 20.67 0.33 0.57
N GLU A 31 20.69 1.08 -0.52
CA GLU A 31 21.91 1.41 -1.26
C GLU A 31 22.66 2.59 -0.64
N LYS A 32 21.94 3.62 -0.19
CA LYS A 32 22.56 4.84 0.33
C LYS A 32 22.84 4.76 1.82
N TYR A 33 21.96 4.10 2.57
CA TYR A 33 22.03 4.07 4.03
C TYR A 33 22.42 2.69 4.59
N GLY A 34 22.52 1.65 3.75
CA GLY A 34 22.99 0.33 4.17
C GLY A 34 22.06 -0.38 5.16
N VAL A 35 20.77 -0.03 5.19
CA VAL A 35 19.80 -0.60 6.14
C VAL A 35 19.50 -2.06 5.76
N ALA A 36 19.55 -2.97 6.73
CA ALA A 36 19.16 -4.37 6.52
C ALA A 36 17.62 -4.50 6.47
N ASP A 37 17.10 -5.50 5.76
CA ASP A 37 15.63 -5.65 5.62
C ASP A 37 14.96 -5.88 6.98
N GLU A 38 15.65 -6.62 7.85
CA GLU A 38 15.26 -6.90 9.23
C GLU A 38 15.22 -5.67 10.15
N ASP A 39 15.67 -4.51 9.67
CA ASP A 39 15.58 -3.22 10.36
C ASP A 39 14.54 -2.28 9.73
N ILE A 40 13.85 -2.70 8.67
CA ILE A 40 12.87 -1.90 7.94
C ILE A 40 11.45 -2.27 8.37
N ILE A 41 10.69 -1.27 8.83
CA ILE A 41 9.25 -1.36 9.05
C ILE A 41 8.56 -0.55 7.96
N LEU A 42 7.68 -1.19 7.19
CA LEU A 42 6.85 -0.47 6.22
C LEU A 42 5.58 0.04 6.90
N TYR A 43 5.19 1.27 6.59
CA TYR A 43 3.96 1.89 7.09
C TYR A 43 3.10 2.38 5.93
N GLY A 44 1.83 1.96 5.92
CA GLY A 44 0.86 2.36 4.92
C GLY A 44 -0.44 2.83 5.54
N GLN A 45 -0.88 4.04 5.21
CA GLN A 45 -2.16 4.59 5.66
C GLN A 45 -3.14 4.73 4.50
N SER A 46 -4.39 4.28 4.68
CA SER A 46 -5.46 4.43 3.68
C SER A 46 -5.00 3.91 2.31
N VAL A 47 -5.02 4.73 1.26
CA VAL A 47 -4.51 4.38 -0.07
C VAL A 47 -3.04 3.93 -0.07
N GLY A 48 -2.22 4.44 0.84
CA GLY A 48 -0.82 4.05 1.01
C GLY A 48 -0.62 2.59 1.45
N SER A 49 -1.67 1.92 1.93
CA SER A 49 -1.64 0.47 2.16
C SER A 49 -1.39 -0.33 0.88
N GLY A 50 -1.81 0.20 -0.28
CA GLY A 50 -1.58 -0.40 -1.60
C GLY A 50 -0.11 -0.69 -1.91
N PRO A 51 0.72 0.36 -2.09
CA PRO A 51 2.15 0.17 -2.33
C PRO A 51 2.88 -0.51 -1.17
N THR A 52 2.43 -0.28 0.06
CA THR A 52 3.01 -0.93 1.26
C THR A 52 2.89 -2.46 1.21
N ILE A 53 1.67 -2.97 0.96
CA ILE A 53 1.42 -4.42 0.89
C ILE A 53 2.04 -5.00 -0.37
N ASP A 54 2.01 -4.29 -1.50
CA ASP A 54 2.69 -4.73 -2.73
C ASP A 54 4.18 -4.97 -2.50
N LEU A 55 4.89 -4.00 -1.92
CA LEU A 55 6.31 -4.14 -1.64
C LEU A 55 6.55 -5.25 -0.61
N ALA A 56 5.77 -5.28 0.48
CA ALA A 56 5.90 -6.29 1.53
C ALA A 56 5.69 -7.73 1.03
N SER A 57 4.80 -7.92 0.05
CA SER A 57 4.52 -9.25 -0.53
C SER A 57 5.70 -9.84 -1.31
N ARG A 58 6.69 -9.01 -1.66
CA ARG A 58 7.88 -9.38 -2.43
C ARG A 58 9.15 -9.46 -1.58
N LEU A 59 9.12 -8.99 -0.34
CA LEU A 59 10.28 -8.91 0.55
C LEU A 59 10.14 -9.89 1.73
N PRO A 60 10.96 -10.95 1.81
CA PRO A 60 10.79 -11.98 2.83
C PRO A 60 11.24 -11.57 4.24
N ASP A 61 12.22 -10.66 4.35
CA ASP A 61 12.97 -10.43 5.60
C ASP A 61 12.65 -9.10 6.30
N LEU A 62 11.54 -8.45 5.94
CA LEU A 62 11.12 -7.20 6.59
C LEU A 62 10.87 -7.40 8.09
N ARG A 63 11.19 -6.39 8.90
CA ARG A 63 10.91 -6.41 10.35
C ARG A 63 9.43 -6.58 10.63
N ALA A 64 8.61 -5.74 9.99
CA ALA A 64 7.17 -5.69 10.18
C ALA A 64 6.50 -4.79 9.13
N VAL A 65 5.18 -4.89 9.04
CA VAL A 65 4.31 -3.95 8.33
C VAL A 65 3.30 -3.35 9.30
N VAL A 66 3.06 -2.05 9.20
CA VAL A 66 2.00 -1.35 9.92
C VAL A 66 1.00 -0.77 8.92
N LEU A 67 -0.26 -1.15 9.06
CA LEU A 67 -1.37 -0.73 8.22
C LEU A 67 -2.35 0.11 9.04
N HIS A 68 -2.59 1.35 8.62
CA HIS A 68 -3.48 2.28 9.31
C HIS A 68 -4.67 2.68 8.44
N SER A 69 -5.88 2.37 8.88
CA SER A 69 -7.12 2.45 8.10
C SER A 69 -6.94 1.92 6.66
N PRO A 70 -6.38 0.71 6.47
CA PRO A 70 -6.04 0.21 5.14
C PRO A 70 -7.28 -0.08 4.29
N ILE A 71 -7.08 -0.17 2.98
CA ILE A 71 -8.14 -0.51 2.02
C ILE A 71 -7.99 -1.95 1.54
N LEU A 72 -9.10 -2.67 1.31
CA LEU A 72 -9.05 -4.00 0.68
C LEU A 72 -8.72 -3.92 -0.81
N SER A 73 -9.31 -2.90 -1.46
CA SER A 73 -9.01 -2.46 -2.83
C SER A 73 -9.69 -1.11 -3.09
N GLY A 74 -9.29 -0.42 -4.15
CA GLY A 74 -9.87 0.88 -4.52
C GLY A 74 -11.37 0.80 -4.77
N LEU A 75 -11.83 -0.22 -5.49
CA LEU A 75 -13.25 -0.39 -5.78
C LEU A 75 -14.07 -0.68 -4.51
N ARG A 76 -13.50 -1.43 -3.55
CA ARG A 76 -14.17 -1.78 -2.28
C ARG A 76 -14.39 -0.58 -1.36
N VAL A 77 -13.61 0.50 -1.50
CA VAL A 77 -13.85 1.76 -0.79
C VAL A 77 -15.12 2.45 -1.30
N ILE A 78 -15.37 2.39 -2.60
CA ILE A 78 -16.49 3.11 -3.24
C ILE A 78 -17.77 2.27 -3.24
N TYR A 79 -17.64 0.96 -3.44
CA TYR A 79 -18.77 0.04 -3.55
C TYR A 79 -18.51 -1.24 -2.74
N PRO A 80 -19.50 -1.80 -2.02
CA PRO A 80 -19.35 -3.02 -1.22
C PRO A 80 -19.33 -4.29 -2.11
N VAL A 81 -18.37 -4.38 -3.02
CA VAL A 81 -18.19 -5.52 -3.92
C VAL A 81 -17.49 -6.67 -3.21
N LYS A 82 -17.97 -7.90 -3.42
CA LYS A 82 -17.39 -9.11 -2.81
C LYS A 82 -16.30 -9.76 -3.67
N ARG A 83 -16.16 -9.36 -4.94
CA ARG A 83 -15.22 -9.95 -5.90
C ARG A 83 -14.18 -8.92 -6.31
N THR A 84 -12.95 -9.38 -6.50
CA THR A 84 -11.88 -8.56 -7.09
C THR A 84 -12.01 -8.57 -8.61
N PHE A 85 -11.94 -7.40 -9.24
CA PHE A 85 -12.02 -7.24 -10.70
C PHE A 85 -10.65 -6.91 -11.31
N TRP A 86 -10.47 -7.19 -12.60
CA TRP A 86 -9.18 -6.95 -13.27
C TRP A 86 -8.78 -5.47 -13.30
N PHE A 87 -9.76 -4.56 -13.40
CA PHE A 87 -9.59 -3.10 -13.41
C PHE A 87 -9.56 -2.46 -12.00
N ASP A 88 -9.67 -3.27 -10.93
CA ASP A 88 -9.53 -2.78 -9.57
C ASP A 88 -8.06 -2.43 -9.27
N ILE A 89 -7.83 -1.47 -8.39
CA ILE A 89 -6.50 -1.00 -7.99
C ILE A 89 -6.23 -1.37 -6.53
N TYR A 90 -4.96 -1.51 -6.17
CA TYR A 90 -4.52 -1.82 -4.81
C TYR A 90 -5.22 -3.04 -4.23
N LYS A 91 -5.19 -4.16 -4.96
CA LYS A 91 -5.84 -5.44 -4.60
C LYS A 91 -5.18 -6.10 -3.38
N ASN A 92 -5.19 -5.40 -2.25
CA ASN A 92 -4.52 -5.77 -1.01
C ASN A 92 -5.03 -7.10 -0.47
N ILE A 93 -6.35 -7.36 -0.60
CA ILE A 93 -6.94 -8.63 -0.21
C ILE A 93 -6.35 -9.84 -0.96
N ASP A 94 -5.86 -9.65 -2.18
CA ASP A 94 -5.24 -10.71 -2.96
C ASP A 94 -3.73 -10.86 -2.64
N LYS A 95 -3.11 -9.84 -2.04
CA LYS A 95 -1.65 -9.76 -1.80
C LYS A 95 -1.26 -9.98 -0.34
N ILE A 96 -2.14 -9.70 0.62
CA ILE A 96 -1.80 -9.68 2.06
C ILE A 96 -1.28 -11.03 2.56
N GLY A 97 -1.84 -12.15 2.10
CA GLY A 97 -1.40 -13.50 2.48
C GLY A 97 -0.04 -13.91 1.92
N LEU A 98 0.62 -13.04 1.13
CA LEU A 98 1.99 -13.23 0.67
C LEU A 98 3.02 -12.50 1.54
N VAL A 99 2.57 -11.68 2.49
CA VAL A 99 3.45 -10.93 3.42
C VAL A 99 3.99 -11.90 4.47
N ASN A 100 5.31 -12.06 4.54
CA ASN A 100 5.97 -13.07 5.38
C ASN A 100 6.52 -12.51 6.72
N CYS A 101 6.10 -11.32 7.12
CA CYS A 101 6.53 -10.67 8.35
C CYS A 101 5.31 -10.26 9.22
N PRO A 102 5.52 -9.95 10.52
CA PRO A 102 4.43 -9.50 11.39
C PRO A 102 3.72 -8.26 10.83
N VAL A 103 2.39 -8.31 10.78
CA VAL A 103 1.54 -7.19 10.34
C VAL A 103 0.76 -6.63 11.52
N LEU A 104 0.79 -5.32 11.74
CA LEU A 104 -0.08 -4.62 12.68
C LEU A 104 -1.14 -3.86 11.89
N VAL A 105 -2.42 -4.09 12.21
CA VAL A 105 -3.54 -3.33 11.63
C VAL A 105 -4.17 -2.41 12.68
N ILE A 106 -4.27 -1.13 12.35
CA ILE A 106 -4.92 -0.09 13.16
C ILE A 106 -6.08 0.45 12.34
N HIS A 107 -7.31 0.43 12.88
CA HIS A 107 -8.48 0.95 12.17
C HIS A 107 -9.48 1.59 13.14
N GLY A 108 -9.97 2.79 12.83
CA GLY A 108 -11.03 3.44 13.59
C GLY A 108 -12.38 2.74 13.40
N THR A 109 -13.09 2.43 14.48
CA THR A 109 -14.42 1.80 14.42
C THR A 109 -15.53 2.74 13.92
N SER A 110 -15.24 4.03 13.84
CA SER A 110 -16.14 5.10 13.36
C SER A 110 -15.54 5.84 12.17
N ASP A 111 -14.76 5.12 11.34
CA ASP A 111 -14.21 5.64 10.10
C ASP A 111 -15.30 5.65 9.03
N ASP A 112 -15.81 6.84 8.69
CA ASP A 112 -16.88 7.03 7.71
C ASP A 112 -16.38 6.98 6.25
N ILE A 113 -15.06 6.94 6.03
CA ILE A 113 -14.44 6.96 4.69
C ILE A 113 -14.01 5.56 4.27
N VAL A 114 -13.35 4.84 5.17
CA VAL A 114 -12.94 3.45 4.96
C VAL A 114 -13.50 2.64 6.09
N ASP A 115 -14.56 1.88 5.81
CA ASP A 115 -15.22 1.06 6.83
C ASP A 115 -14.23 0.10 7.53
N CYS A 116 -14.38 -0.06 8.84
CA CYS A 116 -13.49 -0.87 9.66
C CYS A 116 -13.41 -2.35 9.23
N SER A 117 -14.38 -2.85 8.47
CA SER A 117 -14.33 -4.19 7.88
C SER A 117 -13.14 -4.38 6.93
N HIS A 118 -12.56 -3.30 6.39
CA HIS A 118 -11.37 -3.37 5.55
C HIS A 118 -10.16 -3.83 6.35
N GLY A 119 -9.87 -3.13 7.46
CA GLY A 119 -8.78 -3.52 8.37
C GLY A 119 -9.01 -4.90 8.96
N LYS A 120 -10.24 -5.21 9.38
CA LYS A 120 -10.57 -6.52 9.95
C LYS A 120 -10.30 -7.68 8.97
N GLN A 121 -10.74 -7.56 7.72
CA GLN A 121 -10.52 -8.60 6.72
C GLN A 121 -9.03 -8.76 6.36
N LEU A 122 -8.27 -7.67 6.28
CA LEU A 122 -6.82 -7.77 6.04
C LEU A 122 -6.09 -8.46 7.20
N TRP A 123 -6.49 -8.20 8.44
CA TRP A 123 -5.95 -8.89 9.62
C TRP A 123 -6.28 -10.39 9.64
N GLU A 124 -7.48 -10.77 9.19
CA GLU A 124 -7.90 -12.19 9.17
C GLU A 124 -7.27 -12.99 8.01
N CYS A 125 -6.82 -12.32 6.95
CA CYS A 125 -6.25 -12.95 5.74
C CYS A 125 -4.72 -12.86 5.63
N GLY A 126 -4.06 -12.04 6.46
CA GLY A 126 -2.60 -12.00 6.59
C GLY A 126 -2.11 -13.01 7.60
#